data_AF-A0A9Y3RK52-F1
#
_entry.id   AF-A0A9Y3RK52-F1
#
_cell.length_a   1.000
_cell.length_b   1.000
_cell.length_c   1.000
_cell.angle_alpha   90.00
_cell.angle_beta   90.00
_cell.angle_gamma   90.00
#
_symmetry.space_group_name_H-M   'P 1'
#
loop_
_entity.id
_entity.type
_entity.pdbx_description
1 polymer ?
#
loop_
_entity_poly.entity_id
_entity_poly.type
_entity_poly.pdbx_seq_one_letter_code
_entity_poly.pdbx_strand_id
1 'polypeptide(L)'
;MSGKSDGKKKWAAVRDRLGSSQDSDTQQEANLENSDPELCIRLLQVPTVVNYSGLKRRLEGSDQTWMVQFLELSGLDLLLEALDRLSGRGCSRIADALLQLTCVSCVRAVMNSTAGIHFIIENEGYIRKLSQALDTSNTMVKKQVFELLAALSMFSLDGHRLALDALEHYKGVKTQQYRFSVIMNELQATDNVPYMVTLLSVINALIFGTEDLRQRDRMRKEFIGLQLLDVLPKLR
;
A
#
# COMPACT_ATOMS: atom_id res chain seq x y z
N MET A 1 -12.35 -5.07 -63.21
CA MET A 1 -12.82 -4.50 -61.92
C MET A 1 -13.49 -5.59 -61.10
N SER A 2 -12.77 -6.29 -60.22
CA SER A 2 -13.34 -7.04 -59.09
C SER A 2 -12.17 -7.52 -58.22
N GLY A 3 -12.17 -7.18 -56.92
CA GLY A 3 -11.04 -7.56 -56.04
C GLY A 3 -10.94 -6.80 -54.72
N LYS A 4 -11.78 -5.78 -54.47
CA LYS A 4 -11.76 -5.01 -53.20
C LYS A 4 -12.78 -5.46 -52.14
N SER A 5 -13.60 -6.49 -52.42
CA SER A 5 -14.69 -6.92 -51.51
C SER A 5 -14.26 -7.96 -50.46
N ASP A 6 -13.31 -8.85 -50.78
CA ASP A 6 -12.98 -9.99 -49.91
C ASP A 6 -12.16 -9.61 -48.67
N GLY A 7 -11.37 -8.53 -48.76
CA GLY A 7 -10.58 -8.04 -47.63
C GLY A 7 -11.47 -7.57 -46.48
N LYS A 8 -12.53 -6.81 -46.78
CA LYS A 8 -13.44 -6.26 -45.75
C LYS A 8 -14.22 -7.36 -45.01
N LYS A 9 -14.64 -8.42 -45.72
CA LYS A 9 -15.31 -9.58 -45.10
C LYS A 9 -14.35 -10.39 -44.23
N LYS A 10 -13.09 -10.56 -44.65
CA LYS A 10 -12.05 -11.19 -43.81
C LYS A 10 -11.74 -10.38 -42.55
N TRP A 11 -11.61 -9.06 -42.66
CA TRP A 11 -11.39 -8.19 -41.49
C TRP A 11 -12.58 -8.15 -40.52
N ALA A 12 -13.81 -8.28 -41.02
CA ALA A 12 -15.00 -8.40 -40.18
C ALA A 12 -15.04 -9.75 -39.45
N ALA A 13 -14.78 -10.86 -40.14
CA ALA A 13 -14.75 -12.20 -39.54
C ALA A 13 -13.62 -12.38 -38.51
N VAL A 14 -12.46 -11.73 -38.71
CA VAL A 14 -11.37 -11.72 -37.71
C VAL A 14 -11.76 -10.88 -36.49
N ARG A 15 -12.49 -9.78 -36.68
CA ARG A 15 -12.99 -8.95 -35.57
C ARG A 15 -14.08 -9.65 -34.77
N ASP A 16 -14.91 -10.47 -35.42
CA ASP A 16 -15.94 -11.28 -34.76
C ASP A 16 -15.32 -12.45 -33.96
N ARG A 17 -14.18 -12.99 -34.44
CA ARG A 17 -13.37 -13.98 -33.69
C ARG A 17 -12.51 -13.36 -32.58
N LEU A 18 -12.09 -12.10 -32.71
CA LEU A 18 -11.39 -11.36 -31.64
C LEU A 18 -12.36 -10.72 -30.63
N GLY A 19 -13.59 -10.39 -31.06
CA GLY A 19 -14.62 -9.71 -30.28
C GLY A 19 -15.46 -10.64 -29.41
N SER A 20 -15.28 -11.96 -29.51
CA SER A 20 -15.88 -12.92 -28.59
C SER A 20 -15.01 -13.27 -27.38
N SER A 21 -13.88 -12.55 -27.20
CA SER A 21 -12.94 -12.76 -26.08
C SER A 21 -12.79 -11.54 -25.17
N GLN A 22 -13.60 -10.49 -25.35
CA GLN A 22 -13.65 -9.35 -24.43
C GLN A 22 -14.92 -9.46 -23.57
N ASP A 23 -14.75 -10.10 -22.41
CA ASP A 23 -15.52 -9.94 -21.14
C ASP A 23 -15.38 -11.19 -20.23
N SER A 24 -14.22 -11.85 -20.24
CA SER A 24 -13.89 -12.91 -19.27
C SER A 24 -12.48 -12.81 -18.68
N ASP A 25 -11.89 -11.61 -18.75
CA ASP A 25 -10.70 -11.24 -17.96
C ASP A 25 -11.09 -10.60 -16.61
N THR A 26 -12.28 -10.91 -16.10
CA THR A 26 -12.50 -10.92 -14.66
C THR A 26 -11.61 -12.02 -14.10
N GLN A 27 -10.45 -11.63 -13.57
CA GLN A 27 -9.74 -12.45 -12.59
C GLN A 27 -10.79 -13.11 -11.71
N GLN A 28 -10.78 -14.44 -11.63
CA GLN A 28 -11.76 -15.21 -10.92
C GLN A 28 -11.58 -14.93 -9.42
N GLU A 29 -12.13 -13.81 -8.95
CA GLU A 29 -12.00 -13.32 -7.60
C GLU A 29 -12.89 -14.13 -6.66
N ALA A 30 -12.47 -14.33 -5.41
CA ALA A 30 -13.30 -15.01 -4.43
C ALA A 30 -14.57 -14.17 -4.20
N ASN A 31 -15.74 -14.75 -4.38
CA ASN A 31 -17.00 -14.07 -4.07
C ASN A 31 -17.21 -14.03 -2.55
N LEU A 32 -16.73 -12.95 -1.93
CA LEU A 32 -16.81 -12.73 -0.50
C LEU A 32 -17.79 -11.64 -0.08
N GLU A 33 -18.61 -11.11 -1.00
CA GLU A 33 -19.45 -9.92 -0.76
C GLU A 33 -20.36 -10.05 0.47
N ASN A 34 -20.82 -11.26 0.78
CA ASN A 34 -21.67 -11.56 1.94
C ASN A 34 -21.00 -12.49 2.97
N SER A 35 -19.67 -12.61 2.94
CA SER A 35 -18.95 -13.48 3.87
C SER A 35 -18.83 -12.87 5.27
N ASP A 36 -18.88 -13.73 6.27
CA ASP A 36 -18.60 -13.37 7.67
C ASP A 36 -17.08 -13.15 7.89
N PRO A 37 -16.70 -12.43 8.96
CA PRO A 37 -15.29 -12.20 9.28
C PRO A 37 -14.50 -13.50 9.47
N GLU A 38 -15.11 -14.53 10.06
CA GLU A 38 -14.48 -15.82 10.36
C GLU A 38 -14.08 -16.58 9.09
N LEU A 39 -14.93 -16.59 8.05
CA LEU A 39 -14.57 -17.15 6.75
C LEU A 39 -13.43 -16.36 6.12
N CYS A 40 -13.49 -15.03 6.17
CA CYS A 40 -12.45 -14.16 5.64
C CYS A 40 -11.08 -14.44 6.30
N ILE A 41 -11.06 -14.65 7.61
CA ILE A 41 -9.85 -14.98 8.37
C ILE A 41 -9.30 -16.37 8.02
N ARG A 42 -10.16 -17.36 7.82
CA ARG A 42 -9.72 -18.67 7.33
C ARG A 42 -9.11 -18.57 5.93
N LEU A 43 -9.66 -17.72 5.06
CA LEU A 43 -9.12 -17.50 3.72
C LEU A 43 -7.80 -16.72 3.73
N LEU A 44 -7.55 -15.86 4.73
CA LEU A 44 -6.24 -15.21 4.92
C LEU A 44 -5.09 -16.22 5.11
N GLN A 45 -5.39 -17.38 5.70
CA GLN A 45 -4.41 -18.45 5.90
C GLN A 45 -4.04 -19.18 4.60
N VAL A 46 -4.79 -18.95 3.52
CA VAL A 46 -4.52 -19.48 2.18
C VAL A 46 -4.16 -18.31 1.25
N PRO A 47 -2.88 -17.87 1.24
CA PRO A 47 -2.47 -16.64 0.57
C PRO A 47 -2.49 -16.82 -0.94
N THR A 48 -3.54 -16.31 -1.59
CA THR A 48 -3.68 -16.25 -3.04
C THR A 48 -4.18 -14.88 -3.47
N VAL A 49 -3.84 -14.47 -4.69
CA VAL A 49 -4.31 -13.19 -5.24
C VAL A 49 -5.85 -13.14 -5.24
N VAL A 50 -6.48 -14.26 -5.59
CA VAL A 50 -7.94 -14.43 -5.60
C VAL A 50 -8.58 -14.18 -4.23
N ASN A 51 -8.02 -14.78 -3.17
CA ASN A 51 -8.54 -14.61 -1.82
C ASN A 51 -8.34 -13.18 -1.32
N TYR A 52 -7.17 -12.58 -1.53
CA TYR A 52 -6.93 -11.19 -1.11
C TYR A 52 -7.73 -10.18 -1.92
N SER A 53 -7.96 -10.39 -3.22
CA SER A 53 -8.81 -9.50 -4.02
C SER A 53 -10.26 -9.55 -3.55
N GLY A 54 -10.79 -10.75 -3.29
CA GLY A 54 -12.13 -10.90 -2.70
C GLY A 54 -12.22 -10.27 -1.31
N LEU A 55 -11.20 -10.46 -0.47
CA LEU A 55 -11.16 -9.90 0.88
C LEU A 55 -11.09 -8.38 0.84
N LYS A 56 -10.27 -7.80 -0.04
CA LYS A 56 -10.17 -6.35 -0.25
C LYS A 56 -11.56 -5.77 -0.52
N ARG A 57 -12.32 -6.33 -1.48
CA ARG A 57 -13.69 -5.88 -1.77
C ARG A 57 -14.59 -5.99 -0.55
N ARG A 58 -14.50 -7.11 0.18
CA ARG A 58 -15.30 -7.32 1.38
C ARG A 58 -14.97 -6.32 2.50
N LEU A 59 -13.70 -5.92 2.64
CA LEU A 59 -13.26 -4.87 3.57
C LEU A 59 -13.76 -3.49 3.15
N GLU A 60 -13.64 -3.14 1.87
CA GLU A 60 -14.09 -1.85 1.33
C GLU A 60 -15.61 -1.65 1.42
N GLY A 61 -16.38 -2.73 1.29
CA GLY A 61 -17.85 -2.72 1.42
C GLY A 61 -18.38 -3.02 2.83
N SER A 62 -17.50 -3.17 3.82
CA SER A 62 -17.90 -3.55 5.18
C SER A 62 -18.54 -2.39 5.96
N ASP A 63 -19.49 -2.72 6.83
CA ASP A 63 -19.98 -1.78 7.84
C ASP A 63 -19.07 -1.77 9.08
N GLN A 64 -19.36 -0.83 10.00
CA GLN A 64 -18.58 -0.69 11.22
C GLN A 64 -18.58 -1.95 12.08
N THR A 65 -19.73 -2.63 12.20
CA THR A 65 -19.89 -3.83 13.04
C THR A 65 -19.00 -4.96 12.52
N TRP A 66 -19.04 -5.21 11.22
CA TRP A 66 -18.23 -6.24 10.58
C TRP A 66 -16.74 -5.93 10.70
N MET A 67 -16.34 -4.67 10.49
CA MET A 67 -14.93 -4.27 10.60
C MET A 67 -14.41 -4.49 12.04
N VAL A 68 -15.20 -4.13 13.06
CA VAL A 68 -14.82 -4.38 14.46
C VAL A 68 -14.64 -5.87 14.71
N GLN A 69 -15.56 -6.72 14.28
CA GLN A 69 -15.43 -8.18 14.42
C GLN A 69 -14.18 -8.73 13.72
N PHE A 70 -13.89 -8.26 12.50
CA PHE A 70 -12.68 -8.64 11.78
C PHE A 70 -11.40 -8.28 12.54
N LEU A 71 -11.37 -7.11 13.19
CA LEU A 71 -10.24 -6.66 14.00
C LEU A 71 -10.12 -7.47 15.31
N GLU A 72 -11.23 -7.72 16.01
CA GLU A 72 -11.29 -8.52 17.23
C GLU A 72 -10.84 -9.97 17.02
N LEU A 73 -11.09 -10.51 15.82
CA LEU A 73 -10.62 -11.83 15.41
C LEU A 73 -9.18 -11.81 14.83
N SER A 74 -8.40 -10.76 15.10
CA SER A 74 -7.00 -10.62 14.67
C SER A 74 -6.78 -10.60 13.15
N GLY A 75 -7.78 -10.18 12.37
CA GLY A 75 -7.67 -10.12 10.92
C GLY A 75 -6.56 -9.19 10.42
N LEU A 76 -6.35 -8.05 11.09
CA LEU A 76 -5.26 -7.12 10.76
C LEU A 76 -3.88 -7.69 11.11
N ASP A 77 -3.73 -8.42 12.23
CA ASP A 77 -2.48 -9.08 12.59
C ASP A 77 -2.06 -10.07 11.50
N LEU A 78 -3.01 -10.90 11.05
CA LEU A 78 -2.77 -11.89 10.01
C LEU A 78 -2.38 -11.25 8.67
N LEU A 79 -3.01 -10.12 8.31
CA LEU A 79 -2.66 -9.35 7.12
C LEU A 79 -1.23 -8.81 7.19
N LEU A 80 -0.83 -8.22 8.33
CA LEU A 80 0.53 -7.69 8.47
C LEU A 80 1.58 -8.79 8.56
N GLU A 81 1.28 -9.91 9.23
CA GLU A 81 2.17 -11.06 9.26
C GLU A 81 2.34 -11.67 7.86
N ALA A 82 1.27 -11.74 7.08
CA ALA A 82 1.36 -12.17 5.70
C ALA A 82 2.21 -11.21 4.85
N LEU A 83 2.03 -9.90 5.03
CA LEU A 83 2.80 -8.88 4.32
C LEU A 83 4.30 -8.95 4.67
N ASP A 84 4.64 -9.16 5.94
CA ASP A 84 6.02 -9.34 6.41
C ASP A 84 6.66 -10.60 5.79
N ARG A 85 5.99 -11.75 5.87
CA ARG A 85 6.45 -13.01 5.24
C ARG A 85 6.67 -12.88 3.74
N LEU A 86 5.83 -12.11 3.07
CA LEU A 86 5.98 -11.86 1.64
C LEU A 86 7.13 -10.88 1.36
N SER A 87 7.32 -9.84 2.18
CA SER A 87 8.34 -8.81 1.98
C SER A 87 9.76 -9.34 2.17
N GLY A 88 9.97 -10.28 3.11
CA GLY A 88 11.27 -10.91 3.36
C GLY A 88 11.70 -11.93 2.30
N ARG A 89 10.78 -12.41 1.46
CA ARG A 89 11.09 -13.30 0.33
C ARG A 89 11.21 -12.43 -0.92
N GLY A 90 12.41 -12.33 -1.49
CA GLY A 90 12.59 -11.58 -2.75
C GLY A 90 11.53 -11.97 -3.80
N CYS A 91 10.99 -10.99 -4.53
CA CYS A 91 9.94 -11.21 -5.54
C CYS A 91 10.48 -12.03 -6.72
N SER A 92 10.44 -13.36 -6.62
CA SER A 92 10.96 -14.25 -7.66
C SER A 92 10.00 -14.39 -8.85
N ARG A 93 8.69 -14.17 -8.63
CA ARG A 93 7.63 -14.33 -9.63
C ARG A 93 6.70 -13.13 -9.62
N ILE A 94 6.11 -12.84 -10.79
CA ILE A 94 5.06 -11.81 -10.95
C ILE A 94 3.89 -12.08 -9.99
N ALA A 95 3.51 -13.34 -9.82
CA ALA A 95 2.45 -13.74 -8.90
C ALA A 95 2.73 -13.33 -7.44
N ASP A 96 3.99 -13.41 -6.99
CA ASP A 96 4.39 -13.00 -5.64
C ASP A 96 4.27 -11.47 -5.48
N ALA A 97 4.70 -10.73 -6.50
CA ALA A 97 4.60 -9.27 -6.52
C ALA A 97 3.13 -8.80 -6.51
N LEU A 98 2.25 -9.46 -7.27
CA LEU A 98 0.82 -9.20 -7.26
C LEU A 98 0.20 -9.55 -5.90
N LEU A 99 0.56 -10.70 -5.34
CA LEU A 99 0.07 -11.12 -4.04
C LEU A 99 0.44 -10.13 -2.92
N GLN A 100 1.68 -9.64 -2.91
CA GLN A 100 2.12 -8.57 -2.00
C GLN A 100 1.29 -7.29 -2.18
N LEU A 101 1.09 -6.88 -3.43
CA LEU A 101 0.35 -5.66 -3.75
C LEU A 101 -1.12 -5.75 -3.32
N THR A 102 -1.76 -6.90 -3.54
CA THR A 102 -3.14 -7.13 -3.08
C THR A 102 -3.22 -7.22 -1.56
N CYS A 103 -2.22 -7.81 -0.89
CA CYS A 103 -2.15 -7.89 0.56
C CYS A 103 -2.09 -6.50 1.21
N VAL A 104 -1.18 -5.62 0.76
CA VAL A 104 -1.10 -4.24 1.28
C VAL A 104 -2.37 -3.43 0.95
N SER A 105 -3.05 -3.75 -0.17
CA SER A 105 -4.32 -3.14 -0.51
C SER A 105 -5.45 -3.53 0.47
N CYS A 106 -5.41 -4.73 1.06
CA CYS A 106 -6.33 -5.12 2.15
C CYS A 106 -6.05 -4.30 3.42
N VAL A 107 -4.79 -4.10 3.78
CA VAL A 107 -4.40 -3.24 4.92
C VAL A 107 -4.88 -1.81 4.70
N ARG A 108 -4.74 -1.29 3.47
CA ARG A 108 -5.30 0.01 3.09
C ARG A 108 -6.82 0.06 3.29
N ALA A 109 -7.56 -0.98 2.87
CA ALA A 109 -9.01 -1.02 3.04
C ALA A 109 -9.41 -0.95 4.53
N VAL A 110 -8.66 -1.63 5.41
CA VAL A 110 -8.84 -1.51 6.88
C VAL A 110 -8.60 -0.07 7.34
N MET A 111 -7.46 0.53 6.98
CA MET A 111 -7.08 1.89 7.40
C MET A 111 -8.01 2.98 6.85
N ASN A 112 -8.69 2.73 5.73
CA ASN A 112 -9.68 3.65 5.18
C ASN A 112 -11.03 3.62 5.92
N SER A 113 -11.24 2.65 6.81
CA SER A 113 -12.42 2.61 7.67
C SER A 113 -12.17 3.37 8.98
N THR A 114 -13.19 4.07 9.48
CA THR A 114 -13.12 4.77 10.77
C THR A 114 -12.74 3.82 11.91
N ALA A 115 -13.35 2.64 11.98
CA ALA A 115 -13.02 1.64 13.00
C ALA A 115 -11.56 1.17 12.89
N GLY A 116 -11.08 0.88 11.67
CA GLY A 116 -9.72 0.37 11.45
C GLY A 116 -8.63 1.39 11.77
N ILE A 117 -8.80 2.68 11.40
CA ILE A 117 -7.80 3.70 11.73
C ILE A 117 -7.77 3.99 13.24
N HIS A 118 -8.91 4.05 13.92
CA HIS A 118 -8.96 4.20 15.38
C HIS A 118 -8.30 3.02 16.08
N PHE A 119 -8.58 1.80 15.63
CA PHE A 119 -7.95 0.59 16.18
C PHE A 119 -6.41 0.63 16.06
N ILE A 120 -5.87 1.11 14.94
CA ILE A 120 -4.42 1.27 14.76
C ILE A 120 -3.85 2.35 15.68
N ILE A 121 -4.58 3.45 15.90
CA ILE A 121 -4.15 4.51 16.80
C ILE A 121 -4.07 4.02 18.25
N GLU A 122 -5.02 3.19 18.66
CA GLU A 122 -5.05 2.58 20.00
C GLU A 122 -4.00 1.48 20.18
N ASN A 123 -3.44 0.96 19.08
CA ASN A 123 -2.52 -0.18 19.08
C ASN A 123 -1.24 0.11 18.26
N GLU A 124 -0.28 0.81 18.88
CA GLU A 124 0.93 1.33 18.22
C GLU A 124 1.78 0.25 17.52
N GLY A 125 1.68 -1.01 17.95
CA GLY A 125 2.45 -2.12 17.36
C GLY A 125 2.14 -2.37 15.88
N TYR A 126 0.91 -2.07 15.42
CA TYR A 126 0.52 -2.33 14.04
C TYR A 126 1.24 -1.42 13.04
N ILE A 127 1.45 -0.14 13.37
CA ILE A 127 2.13 0.76 12.44
C ILE A 127 3.62 0.43 12.30
N ARG A 128 4.24 -0.05 13.38
CA ARG A 128 5.62 -0.57 13.37
C ARG A 128 5.75 -1.84 12.53
N LYS A 129 4.78 -2.76 12.63
CA LYS A 129 4.71 -3.94 11.75
C LYS A 129 4.52 -3.51 10.28
N LEU A 130 3.66 -2.53 10.01
CA LEU A 130 3.46 -2.01 8.66
C LEU A 130 4.74 -1.39 8.07
N SER A 131 5.54 -0.67 8.86
CA SER A 131 6.79 -0.07 8.36
C SER A 131 7.83 -1.12 7.94
N GLN A 132 7.81 -2.33 8.50
CA GLN A 132 8.67 -3.44 8.06
C GLN A 132 8.39 -3.87 6.61
N ALA A 133 7.16 -3.66 6.11
CA ALA A 133 6.83 -3.91 4.71
C ALA A 133 7.60 -3.01 3.71
N LEU A 134 8.32 -1.99 4.18
CA LEU A 134 9.26 -1.21 3.36
C LEU A 134 10.49 -2.03 2.91
N ASP A 135 10.71 -3.23 3.43
CA ASP A 135 11.81 -4.10 3.04
C ASP A 135 11.66 -4.77 1.68
N THR A 136 10.43 -4.80 1.15
CA THR A 136 10.17 -5.42 -0.15
C THR A 136 10.93 -4.72 -1.28
N SER A 137 11.33 -5.47 -2.30
CA SER A 137 11.82 -4.89 -3.56
C SER A 137 10.69 -4.28 -4.41
N ASN A 138 9.42 -4.49 -4.05
CA ASN A 138 8.28 -4.02 -4.80
C ASN A 138 7.96 -2.53 -4.51
N THR A 139 8.40 -1.64 -5.40
CA THR A 139 8.16 -0.19 -5.30
C THR A 139 6.69 0.17 -5.15
N MET A 140 5.77 -0.58 -5.76
CA MET A 140 4.33 -0.29 -5.63
C MET A 140 3.81 -0.57 -4.23
N VAL A 141 4.35 -1.58 -3.54
CA VAL A 141 4.02 -1.86 -2.13
C VAL A 141 4.59 -0.78 -1.23
N LYS A 142 5.87 -0.43 -1.40
CA LYS A 142 6.49 0.68 -0.67
C LYS A 142 5.71 1.99 -0.83
N LYS A 143 5.28 2.30 -2.05
CA LYS A 143 4.41 3.45 -2.34
C LYS A 143 3.13 3.42 -1.49
N GLN A 144 2.43 2.29 -1.45
CA GLN A 144 1.22 2.17 -0.64
C GLN A 144 1.49 2.33 0.86
N VAL A 145 2.57 1.74 1.37
CA VAL A 145 2.97 1.87 2.79
C VAL A 145 3.26 3.33 3.14
N PHE A 146 4.00 4.05 2.29
CA PHE A 146 4.26 5.47 2.47
C PHE A 146 2.97 6.31 2.43
N GLU A 147 2.05 6.03 1.51
CA GLU A 147 0.75 6.70 1.45
C GLU A 147 -0.07 6.47 2.73
N LEU A 148 -0.02 5.26 3.30
CA LEU A 148 -0.70 4.94 4.57
C LEU A 148 -0.07 5.67 5.76
N LEU A 149 1.27 5.76 5.83
CA LEU A 149 1.96 6.54 6.87
C LEU A 149 1.62 8.03 6.77
N ALA A 150 1.58 8.59 5.56
CA ALA A 150 1.20 9.98 5.34
C ALA A 150 -0.28 10.26 5.67
N ALA A 151 -1.17 9.34 5.31
CA ALA A 151 -2.58 9.45 5.65
C ALA A 151 -2.79 9.42 7.18
N LEU A 152 -2.13 8.48 7.86
CA LEU A 152 -2.17 8.39 9.32
C LEU A 152 -1.60 9.66 9.97
N SER A 153 -0.50 10.21 9.44
CA SER A 153 0.11 11.41 10.02
C SER A 153 -0.76 12.66 9.89
N MET A 154 -1.63 12.71 8.87
CA MET A 154 -2.56 13.82 8.65
C MET A 154 -3.90 13.63 9.36
N PHE A 155 -4.20 12.43 9.83
CA PHE A 155 -5.50 12.10 10.42
C PHE A 155 -5.69 12.69 11.82
N SER A 156 -4.68 12.59 12.69
CA SER A 156 -4.72 13.12 14.06
C SER A 156 -3.32 13.34 14.62
N LEU A 157 -3.21 14.03 15.76
CA LEU A 157 -1.94 14.21 16.47
C LEU A 157 -1.32 12.87 16.91
N ASP A 158 -2.14 11.92 17.37
CA ASP A 158 -1.68 10.58 17.70
C ASP A 158 -1.24 9.82 16.45
N GLY A 159 -1.98 9.93 15.34
CA GLY A 159 -1.58 9.36 14.06
C GLY A 159 -0.23 9.91 13.57
N HIS A 160 0.00 11.22 13.71
CA HIS A 160 1.29 11.85 13.42
C HIS A 160 2.42 11.30 14.29
N ARG A 161 2.19 11.20 15.60
CA ARG A 161 3.15 10.60 16.53
C ARG A 161 3.48 9.16 16.15
N LEU A 162 2.48 8.37 15.79
CA LEU A 162 2.63 6.98 15.39
C LEU A 162 3.38 6.80 14.07
N ALA A 163 3.13 7.66 13.08
CA ALA A 163 3.88 7.65 11.83
C ALA A 163 5.38 7.94 12.07
N LEU A 164 5.70 8.91 12.94
CA LEU A 164 7.08 9.20 13.33
C LEU A 164 7.72 8.07 14.14
N ASP A 165 6.96 7.46 15.05
CA ASP A 165 7.39 6.31 15.85
C ASP A 165 7.69 5.09 14.95
N ALA A 166 6.87 4.83 13.94
CA ALA A 166 7.10 3.75 12.99
C ALA A 166 8.41 3.92 12.20
N LEU A 167 8.75 5.16 11.81
CA LEU A 167 9.99 5.50 11.11
C LEU A 167 11.21 5.43 12.04
N GLU A 168 11.07 5.88 13.29
CA GLU A 168 12.11 5.75 14.32
C GLU A 168 12.38 4.29 14.68
N HIS A 169 11.32 3.48 14.78
CA HIS A 169 11.44 2.03 14.97
C HIS A 169 12.14 1.38 13.78
N TYR A 170 11.71 1.71 12.55
CA TYR A 170 12.33 1.18 11.33
C TYR A 170 13.82 1.52 11.24
N LYS A 171 14.21 2.74 11.64
CA LYS A 171 15.62 3.12 11.76
C LYS A 171 16.40 2.16 12.65
N GLY A 172 15.87 1.84 13.83
CA GLY A 172 16.50 0.90 14.75
C GLY A 172 16.64 -0.50 14.16
N VAL A 173 15.55 -1.03 13.59
CA VAL A 173 15.53 -2.37 12.96
C VAL A 173 16.50 -2.47 11.78
N LYS A 174 16.63 -1.40 10.99
CA LYS A 174 17.51 -1.35 9.81
C LYS A 174 18.88 -0.77 10.10
N THR A 175 19.20 -0.48 11.35
CA THR A 175 20.47 0.12 11.76
C THR A 175 20.82 1.39 10.96
N GLN A 176 19.79 2.16 10.57
CA GLN A 176 19.98 3.42 9.87
C GLN A 176 20.44 4.51 10.83
N GLN A 177 21.19 5.48 10.32
CA GLN A 177 21.67 6.61 11.13
C GLN A 177 20.52 7.55 11.53
N TYR A 178 19.54 7.75 10.63
CA TYR A 178 18.47 8.72 10.82
C TYR A 178 17.10 8.13 10.50
N ARG A 179 16.06 8.59 11.19
CA ARG A 179 14.67 8.10 11.03
C ARG A 179 14.08 8.32 9.64
N PHE A 180 14.54 9.36 8.95
CA PHE A 180 14.09 9.70 7.62
C PHE A 180 14.98 9.15 6.51
N SER A 181 16.03 8.38 6.85
CA SER A 181 16.93 7.78 5.87
C SER A 181 16.17 6.89 4.87
N VAL A 182 15.19 6.11 5.32
CA VAL A 182 14.40 5.26 4.40
C VAL A 182 13.69 6.08 3.30
N ILE A 183 13.05 7.20 3.65
CA ILE A 183 12.35 8.06 2.67
C ILE A 183 13.35 8.66 1.69
N MET A 184 14.48 9.17 2.21
CA MET A 184 15.49 9.85 1.39
C MET A 184 16.26 8.89 0.49
N ASN A 185 16.57 7.69 0.97
CA ASN A 185 17.21 6.65 0.16
C ASN A 185 16.32 6.24 -1.02
N GLU A 186 15.03 6.03 -0.78
CA GLU A 186 14.06 5.71 -1.83
C GLU A 186 13.92 6.86 -2.83
N LEU A 187 13.86 8.11 -2.35
CA LEU A 187 13.72 9.30 -3.19
C LEU A 187 14.94 9.52 -4.10
N GLN A 188 16.14 9.23 -3.60
CA GLN A 188 17.38 9.37 -4.37
C GLN A 188 17.61 8.22 -5.36
N ALA A 189 17.11 7.02 -5.06
CA ALA A 189 17.34 5.82 -5.86
C ALA A 189 16.35 5.63 -7.01
N THR A 190 15.20 6.30 -6.98
CA THR A 190 14.12 6.10 -7.96
C THR A 190 14.13 7.16 -9.07
N ASP A 191 13.80 6.74 -10.29
CA ASP A 191 13.44 7.59 -11.44
C ASP A 191 11.92 7.58 -11.73
N ASN A 192 11.15 6.76 -11.02
CA ASN A 192 9.70 6.66 -11.11
C ASN A 192 9.02 7.92 -10.54
N VAL A 193 8.63 8.83 -11.43
CA VAL A 193 8.00 10.12 -11.07
C VAL A 193 6.78 9.98 -10.15
N PRO A 194 5.77 9.12 -10.42
CA PRO A 194 4.67 8.89 -9.48
C PRO A 194 5.11 8.50 -8.06
N TYR A 195 6.18 7.72 -7.93
CA TYR A 195 6.70 7.33 -6.61
C TYR A 195 7.43 8.49 -5.92
N MET A 196 8.20 9.29 -6.67
CA MET A 196 8.82 10.51 -6.15
C MET A 196 7.78 11.50 -5.60
N VAL A 197 6.66 11.68 -6.30
CA VAL A 197 5.54 12.52 -5.84
C VAL A 197 4.96 12.02 -4.53
N THR A 198 4.79 10.69 -4.38
CA THR A 198 4.36 10.09 -3.11
C THR A 198 5.37 10.37 -2.00
N LEU A 199 6.67 10.17 -2.24
CA LEU A 199 7.71 10.38 -1.22
C LEU A 199 7.78 11.85 -0.79
N LEU A 200 7.69 12.80 -1.71
CA LEU A 200 7.60 14.23 -1.39
C LEU A 200 6.31 14.56 -0.62
N SER A 201 5.18 13.95 -0.99
CA SER A 201 3.92 14.10 -0.26
C SER A 201 4.04 13.61 1.19
N VAL A 202 4.77 12.51 1.43
CA VAL A 202 5.05 12.00 2.78
C VAL A 202 5.91 12.97 3.58
N ILE A 203 6.99 13.49 2.97
CA ILE A 203 7.84 14.51 3.63
C ILE A 203 7.00 15.71 4.04
N ASN A 204 6.14 16.19 3.14
CA ASN A 204 5.23 17.30 3.42
C ASN A 204 4.25 16.94 4.55
N ALA A 205 3.60 15.79 4.49
CA ALA A 205 2.65 15.34 5.51
C ALA A 205 3.28 15.30 6.91
N LEU A 206 4.50 14.78 7.04
CA LEU A 206 5.22 14.74 8.32
C LEU A 206 5.58 16.14 8.83
N ILE A 207 6.07 17.02 7.94
CA ILE A 207 6.42 18.40 8.33
C ILE A 207 5.16 19.18 8.74
N PHE A 208 4.08 19.09 7.96
CA PHE A 208 2.85 19.82 8.22
C PHE A 208 2.05 19.28 9.41
N GLY A 209 2.11 17.97 9.68
CA GLY A 209 1.53 17.34 10.88
C GLY A 209 2.15 17.83 12.19
N THR A 210 3.30 18.52 12.13
CA THR A 210 3.93 19.14 13.30
C THR A 210 3.38 20.55 13.54
N GLU A 211 2.61 20.74 14.62
CA GLU A 211 1.96 22.03 14.94
C GLU A 211 2.95 23.11 15.38
N ASP A 212 3.88 22.77 16.29
CA ASP A 212 4.85 23.73 16.82
C ASP A 212 5.86 24.16 15.73
N LEU A 213 5.98 25.48 15.52
CA LEU A 213 6.82 26.05 14.48
C LEU A 213 8.31 25.69 14.65
N ARG A 214 8.80 25.61 15.89
CA ARG A 214 10.20 25.25 16.15
C ARG A 214 10.47 23.77 15.89
N GLN A 215 9.55 22.90 16.26
CA GLN A 215 9.60 21.47 15.92
C GLN A 215 9.51 21.27 14.39
N ARG A 216 8.63 22.00 13.71
CA ARG A 216 8.52 21.96 12.25
C ARG A 216 9.81 22.39 11.55
N ASP A 217 10.44 23.46 12.05
CA ASP A 217 11.74 23.91 11.55
C ASP A 217 12.84 22.85 11.78
N ARG A 218 12.88 22.23 12.97
CA ARG A 218 13.80 21.12 13.25
C ARG A 218 13.59 19.94 12.31
N MET A 219 12.35 19.53 12.08
CA MET A 219 12.05 18.42 11.17
C MET A 219 12.47 18.72 9.73
N ARG A 220 12.23 19.95 9.25
CA ARG A 220 12.73 20.38 7.93
C ARG A 220 14.25 20.30 7.86
N LYS A 221 14.95 20.75 8.91
CA LYS A 221 16.42 20.67 9.00
C LYS A 221 16.94 19.23 9.00
N GLU A 222 16.22 18.27 9.58
CA GLU A 222 16.57 16.85 9.47
C GLU A 222 16.57 16.39 8.00
N PHE A 223 15.54 16.71 7.22
CA PHE A 223 15.50 16.38 5.79
C PHE A 223 16.56 17.13 4.98
N ILE A 224 16.83 18.40 5.28
CA ILE A 224 17.91 19.16 4.65
C ILE A 224 19.27 18.50 4.94
N GLY A 225 19.50 18.05 6.17
CA GLY A 225 20.70 17.30 6.56
C GLY A 225 20.85 15.97 5.82
N LEU A 226 19.75 15.42 5.32
CA LEU A 226 19.71 14.24 4.44
C LEU A 226 19.69 14.60 2.94
N GLN A 227 20.22 15.77 2.59
CA GLN A 227 20.42 16.21 1.20
C GLN A 227 19.13 16.41 0.39
N LEU A 228 17.98 16.67 1.04
CA LEU A 228 16.74 16.95 0.31
C LEU A 228 16.91 18.08 -0.71
N LEU A 229 17.64 19.15 -0.35
CA LEU A 229 17.86 20.30 -1.22
C LEU A 229 18.64 19.96 -2.50
N ASP A 230 19.46 18.91 -2.50
CA ASP A 230 20.23 18.48 -3.67
C ASP A 230 19.37 17.67 -4.66
N VAL A 231 18.27 17.09 -4.16
CA VAL A 231 17.32 16.33 -4.97
C VAL A 231 16.30 17.24 -5.65
N LEU A 232 15.81 18.27 -4.96
CA LEU A 232 14.73 19.14 -5.46
C LEU A 232 14.97 19.76 -6.86
N PRO A 233 16.19 20.21 -7.23
CA PRO A 233 16.44 20.73 -8.56
C PRO A 233 16.22 19.71 -9.68
N LYS A 234 16.38 18.41 -9.40
CA LYS A 234 16.17 17.32 -10.37
C LYS A 234 14.69 17.07 -10.66
N LEU A 235 13.79 17.68 -9.86
CA LEU A 235 12.33 17.48 -9.92
C LEU A 235 11.61 18.68 -10.53
N ARG A 236 12.34 19.72 -10.94
CA ARG A 236 11.81 20.94 -11.56
C ARG A 236 11.73 20.82 -13.07
#